data_AF-A0AAE1LFV4-F1
#
_entry.id   AF-A0AAE1LFV4-F1
#
_cell.length_a   1.000
_cell.length_b   1.000
_cell.length_c   1.000
_cell.angle_alpha   90.00
_cell.angle_beta   90.00
_cell.angle_gamma   90.00
#
_symmetry.space_group_name_H-M   'P 1'
#
loop_
_entity.id
_entity.type
_entity.pdbx_description
1 polymer ?
#
loop_
_entity_poly.entity_id
_entity_poly.type
_entity_poly.pdbx_seq_one_letter_code
_entity_poly.pdbx_strand_id
1 'polypeptide(L)'
;MGRHKIWRAEAKKMRRKRIRQKLAQERDNALKKEQEMKEKSPRYQAWLSEQMAFELFAAEEEARVAAEQHAAWLKEEECAQKAWKERQKRLAAARAERAKQELRIKEEWEEEQRKIKAAKEEQDKIAERKQQQQENLMRQIENFINKGCNMPPEVNVASMTNPDKPSCPFFTKTGACRFGDRCSRNHTRPAISRVLLVPNFYDHIGLRQMNPDELEAADDWLEYEDSETYHHFLEFYEDVLPEWERVGRISQFKVCCNFEPHLRGNVYIEFESAQDAVRAYKMFHGRFYGGKQINVEFVTIDSWKAAICGQFHKNCCPKGRSCNFLHVFRNPRNAFHAADRDQQDWRRSQANNQSPCQRRGRERSWSASPENRR
;
A
#
# COMPACT_ATOMS: atom_id res chain seq x y z
N MET A 1 98.33 4.60 -75.39
CA MET A 1 99.46 5.28 -74.70
C MET A 1 99.14 5.61 -73.22
N GLY A 2 98.72 4.64 -72.39
CA GLY A 2 98.24 4.91 -71.01
C GLY A 2 99.13 4.40 -69.87
N ARG A 3 99.91 3.32 -70.06
CA ARG A 3 100.62 2.64 -68.95
C ARG A 3 101.81 3.44 -68.36
N HIS A 4 102.55 4.18 -69.17
CA HIS A 4 103.78 4.86 -68.73
C HIS A 4 103.51 6.10 -67.84
N LYS A 5 102.39 6.79 -68.08
CA LYS A 5 101.95 7.94 -67.28
C LYS A 5 101.48 7.51 -65.88
N ILE A 6 100.77 6.37 -65.81
CA ILE A 6 100.30 5.76 -64.55
C ILE A 6 101.49 5.27 -63.72
N TRP A 7 102.47 4.59 -64.33
CA TRP A 7 103.67 4.12 -63.62
C TRP A 7 104.52 5.27 -63.06
N ARG A 8 104.73 6.36 -63.82
CA ARG A 8 105.43 7.56 -63.32
C ARG A 8 104.67 8.27 -62.19
N ALA A 9 103.34 8.30 -62.23
CA ALA A 9 102.52 8.86 -61.17
C ALA A 9 102.63 8.02 -59.88
N GLU A 10 102.58 6.69 -59.99
CA GLU A 10 102.74 5.79 -58.85
C GLU A 10 104.15 5.83 -58.29
N ALA A 11 105.19 5.91 -59.13
CA ALA A 11 106.58 6.08 -58.68
C ALA A 11 106.78 7.42 -57.95
N LYS A 12 106.21 8.53 -58.45
CA LYS A 12 106.24 9.84 -57.75
C LYS A 12 105.44 9.82 -56.45
N LYS A 13 104.32 9.08 -56.39
CA LYS A 13 103.52 8.88 -55.18
C LYS A 13 104.28 8.07 -54.14
N MET A 14 104.93 6.98 -54.53
CA MET A 14 105.78 6.16 -53.66
C MET A 14 107.02 6.93 -53.19
N ARG A 15 107.64 7.76 -54.03
CA ARG A 15 108.74 8.66 -53.62
C ARG A 15 108.26 9.70 -52.60
N ARG A 16 107.13 10.36 -52.83
CA ARG A 16 106.52 11.31 -51.86
C ARG A 16 106.08 10.63 -50.57
N LYS A 17 105.63 9.37 -50.63
CA LYS A 17 105.31 8.57 -49.44
C LYS A 17 106.58 8.28 -48.63
N ARG A 18 107.66 7.82 -49.28
CA ARG A 18 108.95 7.58 -48.61
C ARG A 18 109.55 8.83 -47.98
N ILE A 19 109.51 9.97 -48.68
CA ILE A 19 110.02 11.25 -48.14
C ILE A 19 109.18 11.69 -46.93
N ARG A 20 107.83 11.64 -47.01
CA ARG A 20 106.96 11.97 -45.87
C ARG A 20 107.16 11.02 -44.69
N GLN A 21 107.33 9.73 -44.94
CA GLN A 21 107.61 8.74 -43.91
C GLN A 21 108.96 9.01 -43.23
N LYS A 22 110.00 9.37 -44.00
CA LYS A 22 111.32 9.70 -43.44
C LYS A 22 111.27 10.97 -42.58
N LEU A 23 110.61 12.04 -43.08
CA LEU A 23 110.43 13.28 -42.31
C LEU A 23 109.56 13.07 -41.06
N ALA A 24 108.52 12.24 -41.13
CA ALA A 24 107.73 11.88 -39.96
C ALA A 24 108.56 11.10 -38.94
N GLN A 25 109.37 10.14 -39.38
CA GLN A 25 110.31 9.40 -38.53
C GLN A 25 111.33 10.34 -37.87
N GLU A 26 111.89 11.29 -38.61
CA GLU A 26 112.83 12.28 -38.07
C GLU A 26 112.15 13.19 -37.03
N ARG A 27 110.93 13.65 -37.29
CA ARG A 27 110.13 14.43 -36.34
C ARG A 27 109.80 13.63 -35.08
N ASP A 28 109.29 12.41 -35.23
CA ASP A 28 108.90 11.56 -34.10
C ASP A 28 110.14 11.15 -33.28
N ASN A 29 111.30 10.93 -33.94
CA ASN A 29 112.57 10.70 -33.26
C ASN A 29 113.08 11.95 -32.53
N ALA A 30 112.88 13.15 -33.09
CA ALA A 30 113.23 14.41 -32.42
C ALA A 30 112.34 14.64 -31.19
N LEU A 31 111.03 14.39 -31.29
CA LEU A 31 110.11 14.46 -30.17
C LEU A 31 110.45 13.44 -29.08
N LYS A 32 110.81 12.20 -29.45
CA LYS A 32 111.28 11.19 -28.49
C LYS A 32 112.55 11.63 -27.78
N LYS A 33 113.54 12.17 -28.50
CA LYS A 33 114.76 12.72 -27.88
C LYS A 33 114.44 13.88 -26.94
N GLU A 34 113.48 14.74 -27.29
CA GLU A 34 113.04 15.85 -26.44
C GLU A 34 112.32 15.35 -25.18
N GLN A 35 111.44 14.34 -25.30
CA GLN A 35 110.78 13.67 -24.18
C GLN A 35 111.80 12.98 -23.28
N GLU A 36 112.75 12.23 -23.82
CA GLU A 36 113.83 11.59 -23.05
C GLU A 36 114.70 12.62 -22.32
N MET A 37 114.96 13.78 -22.93
CA MET A 37 115.70 14.88 -22.28
C MET A 37 114.88 15.52 -21.16
N LYS A 38 113.56 15.65 -21.32
CA LYS A 38 112.64 16.11 -20.26
C LYS A 38 112.55 15.10 -19.12
N GLU A 39 112.37 13.82 -19.42
CA GLU A 39 112.30 12.71 -18.44
C GLU A 39 113.60 12.53 -17.65
N LYS A 40 114.76 12.82 -18.26
CA LYS A 40 116.06 12.81 -17.57
C LYS A 40 116.33 14.06 -16.74
N SER A 41 115.53 15.13 -16.90
CA SER A 41 115.70 16.36 -16.12
C SER A 41 115.29 16.13 -14.66
N PRO A 42 116.19 16.36 -13.68
CA PRO A 42 115.87 16.15 -12.26
C PRO A 42 114.66 16.95 -11.78
N ARG A 43 114.44 18.15 -12.33
CA ARG A 43 113.30 19.02 -11.99
C ARG A 43 111.96 18.41 -12.44
N TYR A 44 111.93 17.75 -13.61
CA TYR A 44 110.72 17.13 -14.12
C TYR A 44 110.40 15.83 -13.37
N GLN A 45 111.43 15.06 -13.00
CA GLN A 45 111.27 13.89 -12.12
C GLN A 45 110.75 14.28 -10.74
N ALA A 46 111.26 15.36 -10.14
CA ALA A 46 110.75 15.89 -8.87
C ALA A 46 109.27 16.32 -9.00
N TRP A 47 108.91 17.05 -10.05
CA TRP A 47 107.52 17.44 -10.32
C TRP A 47 106.58 16.24 -10.49
N LEU A 48 107.01 15.20 -11.22
CA LEU A 48 106.23 13.95 -11.35
C LEU A 48 106.05 13.28 -9.99
N SER A 49 107.07 13.25 -9.14
CA SER A 49 106.96 12.67 -7.80
C SER A 49 106.02 13.46 -6.88
N GLU A 50 106.02 14.79 -6.97
CA GLU A 50 105.09 15.66 -6.25
C GLU A 50 103.65 15.48 -6.75
N GLN A 51 103.45 15.39 -8.07
CA GLN A 51 102.14 15.14 -8.66
C GLN A 51 101.61 13.76 -8.26
N MET A 52 102.44 12.72 -8.32
CA MET A 52 102.06 11.39 -7.87
C MET A 52 101.69 11.37 -6.37
N ALA A 53 102.43 12.10 -5.53
CA ALA A 53 102.10 12.22 -4.11
C ALA A 53 100.76 12.92 -3.88
N PHE A 54 100.45 13.96 -4.67
CA PHE A 54 99.15 14.64 -4.62
C PHE A 54 98.00 13.74 -5.09
N GLU A 55 98.19 13.02 -6.20
CA GLU A 55 97.19 12.07 -6.72
C GLU A 55 96.91 10.93 -5.74
N LEU A 56 97.96 10.41 -5.08
CA LEU A 56 97.81 9.40 -4.03
C LEU A 56 97.03 9.94 -2.82
N PHE A 57 97.33 11.16 -2.37
CA PHE A 57 96.61 11.79 -1.27
C PHE A 57 95.13 12.04 -1.62
N ALA A 58 94.84 12.53 -2.84
CA ALA A 58 93.48 12.73 -3.32
C ALA A 58 92.70 11.41 -3.38
N ALA A 59 93.33 10.34 -3.90
CA ALA A 59 92.72 9.02 -3.95
C ALA A 59 92.45 8.43 -2.56
N GLU A 60 93.34 8.65 -1.59
CA GLU A 60 93.15 8.21 -0.20
C GLU A 60 92.00 8.98 0.48
N GLU A 61 91.91 10.28 0.28
CA GLU A 61 90.82 11.11 0.81
C GLU A 61 89.47 10.73 0.17
N GLU A 62 89.42 10.52 -1.16
CA GLU A 62 88.23 10.04 -1.86
C GLU A 62 87.81 8.66 -1.35
N ALA A 63 88.77 7.75 -1.12
CA ALA A 63 88.50 6.43 -0.55
C ALA A 63 87.94 6.53 0.88
N ARG A 64 88.45 7.47 1.70
CA ARG A 64 87.93 7.71 3.05
C ARG A 64 86.51 8.23 3.02
N VAL A 65 86.23 9.24 2.19
CA VAL A 65 84.88 9.81 2.03
C VAL A 65 83.90 8.76 1.50
N ALA A 66 84.31 7.96 0.52
CA ALA A 66 83.48 6.87 -0.01
C ALA A 66 83.19 5.80 1.06
N ALA A 67 84.17 5.47 1.91
CA ALA A 67 83.97 4.54 3.02
C ALA A 67 83.02 5.11 4.08
N GLU A 68 83.14 6.39 4.44
CA GLU A 68 82.23 7.08 5.36
C GLU A 68 80.80 7.12 4.83
N GLN A 69 80.62 7.47 3.55
CA GLN A 69 79.31 7.48 2.87
C GLN A 69 78.69 6.09 2.80
N HIS A 70 79.48 5.07 2.45
CA HIS A 70 79.00 3.68 2.43
C HIS A 70 78.60 3.20 3.83
N ALA A 71 79.37 3.55 4.86
CA ALA A 71 79.02 3.23 6.24
C ALA A 71 77.75 3.96 6.71
N ALA A 72 77.55 5.21 6.29
CA ALA A 72 76.31 5.95 6.55
C ALA A 72 75.11 5.30 5.85
N TRP A 73 75.25 4.96 4.57
CA TRP A 73 74.22 4.29 3.79
C TRP A 73 73.80 2.94 4.39
N LEU A 74 74.75 2.12 4.85
CA LEU A 74 74.46 0.85 5.51
C LEU A 74 73.63 1.03 6.79
N LYS A 75 73.91 2.08 7.58
CA LYS A 75 73.13 2.40 8.80
C LYS A 75 71.71 2.85 8.46
N GLU A 76 71.55 3.65 7.41
CA GLU A 76 70.24 4.08 6.92
C GLU A 76 69.41 2.91 6.40
N GLU A 77 70.02 2.00 5.63
CA GLU A 77 69.39 0.78 5.13
C GLU A 77 68.94 -0.13 6.28
N GLU A 78 69.80 -0.34 7.29
CA GLU A 78 69.42 -1.15 8.45
C GLU A 78 68.23 -0.53 9.21
N CYS A 79 68.23 0.80 9.41
CA CYS A 79 67.11 1.53 9.99
C CYS A 79 65.84 1.39 9.14
N ALA A 80 65.95 1.54 7.82
CA ALA A 80 64.84 1.41 6.88
C ALA A 80 64.24 -0.01 6.90
N GLN A 81 65.07 -1.05 6.94
CA GLN A 81 64.63 -2.44 7.02
C GLN A 81 63.92 -2.74 8.35
N LYS A 82 64.44 -2.22 9.47
CA LYS A 82 63.77 -2.34 10.78
C LYS A 82 62.42 -1.64 10.78
N ALA A 83 62.35 -0.40 10.29
CA ALA A 83 61.11 0.37 10.17
C ALA A 83 60.10 -0.32 9.25
N TRP A 84 60.56 -0.88 8.12
CA TRP A 84 59.70 -1.63 7.19
C TRP A 84 59.11 -2.89 7.85
N LYS A 85 59.92 -3.68 8.54
CA LYS A 85 59.46 -4.87 9.29
C LYS A 85 58.44 -4.50 10.36
N GLU A 86 58.67 -3.42 11.10
CA GLU A 86 57.73 -2.94 12.11
C GLU A 86 56.41 -2.46 11.48
N ARG A 87 56.49 -1.74 10.35
CA ARG A 87 55.32 -1.32 9.59
C ARG A 87 54.49 -2.51 9.10
N GLN A 88 55.14 -3.57 8.59
CA GLN A 88 54.46 -4.79 8.18
C GLN A 88 53.76 -5.48 9.34
N LYS A 89 54.39 -5.56 10.52
CA LYS A 89 53.75 -6.11 11.73
C LYS A 89 52.51 -5.31 12.13
N ARG A 90 52.58 -3.97 12.11
CA ARG A 90 51.43 -3.09 12.41
C ARG A 90 50.28 -3.29 11.41
N LEU A 91 50.59 -3.40 10.11
CA LEU A 91 49.58 -3.67 9.08
C LEU A 91 48.96 -5.05 9.22
N ALA A 92 49.76 -6.08 9.53
CA ALA A 92 49.27 -7.43 9.78
C ALA A 92 48.35 -7.48 11.01
N ALA A 93 48.73 -6.81 12.10
CA ALA A 93 47.90 -6.68 13.30
C ALA A 93 46.57 -5.97 13.00
N ALA A 94 46.60 -4.85 12.27
CA ALA A 94 45.39 -4.14 11.86
C ALA A 94 44.48 -4.98 10.96
N ARG A 95 45.05 -5.77 10.04
CA ARG A 95 44.28 -6.72 9.20
C ARG A 95 43.66 -7.83 10.04
N ALA A 96 44.39 -8.39 11.00
CA ALA A 96 43.88 -9.43 11.89
C ALA A 96 42.73 -8.91 12.76
N GLU A 97 42.82 -7.66 13.24
CA GLU A 97 41.75 -7.05 14.03
C GLU A 97 40.49 -6.79 13.18
N ARG A 98 40.65 -6.29 11.95
CA ARG A 98 39.54 -6.14 11.01
C ARG A 98 38.86 -7.48 10.70
N ALA A 99 39.64 -8.53 10.46
CA ALA A 99 39.09 -9.86 10.20
C ALA A 99 38.29 -10.39 11.40
N LYS A 100 38.73 -10.14 12.65
CA LYS A 100 37.95 -10.50 13.85
C LYS A 100 36.65 -9.71 13.95
N GLN A 101 36.68 -8.41 13.63
CA GLN A 101 35.47 -7.58 13.62
C GLN A 101 34.48 -8.04 12.55
N GLU A 102 34.96 -8.35 11.34
CA GLU A 102 34.15 -8.88 10.25
C GLU A 102 33.49 -10.22 10.62
N LEU A 103 34.22 -11.12 11.30
CA LEU A 103 33.65 -12.37 11.80
C LEU A 103 32.54 -12.14 12.83
N ARG A 104 32.73 -11.23 13.79
CA ARG A 104 31.69 -10.88 14.77
C ARG A 104 30.44 -10.30 14.12
N ILE A 105 30.62 -9.35 13.20
CA ILE A 105 29.50 -8.74 12.44
C ILE A 105 28.75 -9.82 11.66
N LYS A 106 29.48 -10.77 11.05
CA LYS A 106 28.86 -11.87 10.29
C LYS A 106 28.06 -12.81 11.20
N GLU A 107 28.59 -13.17 12.37
CA GLU A 107 27.88 -13.99 13.35
C GLU A 107 26.61 -13.30 13.85
N GLU A 108 26.68 -12.01 14.22
CA GLU A 108 25.53 -11.20 14.62
C GLU A 108 24.47 -11.12 13.51
N TRP A 109 24.90 -10.91 12.26
CA TRP A 109 24.01 -10.86 11.11
C TRP A 109 23.33 -12.21 10.85
N GLU A 110 24.05 -13.34 10.96
CA GLU A 110 23.48 -14.68 10.80
C GLU A 110 22.43 -14.99 11.90
N GLU A 111 22.67 -14.57 13.14
CA GLU A 111 21.70 -14.69 14.23
C GLU A 111 20.44 -13.85 13.98
N GLU A 112 20.60 -12.61 13.51
CA GLU A 112 19.49 -11.72 13.20
C GLU A 112 18.64 -12.29 12.04
N GLN A 113 19.27 -12.82 10.99
CA GLN A 113 18.57 -13.49 9.90
C GLN A 113 17.77 -14.71 10.38
N ARG A 114 18.31 -15.49 11.32
CA ARG A 114 17.58 -16.61 11.93
C ARG A 114 16.37 -16.13 12.72
N LYS A 115 16.50 -15.03 13.48
CA LYS A 115 15.37 -14.42 14.23
C LYS A 115 14.28 -13.90 13.28
N ILE A 116 14.66 -13.18 12.23
CA ILE A 116 13.73 -12.66 11.21
C ILE A 116 12.99 -13.83 10.54
N LYS A 117 13.71 -14.88 10.15
CA LYS A 117 13.11 -16.06 9.51
C LYS A 117 12.13 -16.77 10.44
N ALA A 118 12.51 -16.99 11.71
CA ALA A 118 11.63 -17.61 12.70
C ALA A 118 10.38 -16.77 12.99
N ALA A 119 10.52 -15.44 13.08
CA ALA A 119 9.39 -14.53 13.27
C ALA A 119 8.43 -14.55 12.07
N LYS A 120 8.97 -14.59 10.85
CA LYS A 120 8.17 -14.70 9.62
C LYS A 120 7.42 -16.03 9.56
N GLU A 121 8.08 -17.15 9.86
CA GLU A 121 7.43 -18.47 9.90
C GLU A 121 6.31 -18.53 10.95
N GLU A 122 6.45 -17.87 12.10
CA GLU A 122 5.39 -17.79 13.10
C GLU A 122 4.22 -16.93 12.62
N GLN A 123 4.48 -15.80 11.97
CA GLN A 123 3.43 -14.97 11.36
C GLN A 123 2.68 -15.73 10.27
N ASP A 124 3.38 -16.48 9.43
CA ASP A 124 2.80 -17.30 8.37
C ASP A 124 1.90 -18.40 8.96
N LYS A 125 2.32 -19.06 10.05
CA LYS A 125 1.47 -20.04 10.79
C LYS A 125 0.23 -19.40 11.39
N ILE A 126 0.34 -18.20 11.96
CA ILE A 126 -0.81 -17.46 12.51
C ILE A 126 -1.78 -17.09 11.38
N ALA A 127 -1.25 -16.61 10.25
CA ALA A 127 -2.05 -16.27 9.08
C ALA A 127 -2.77 -17.50 8.51
N GLU A 128 -2.08 -18.62 8.36
CA GLU A 128 -2.65 -19.88 7.89
C GLU A 128 -3.75 -20.39 8.82
N ARG A 129 -3.53 -20.36 10.15
CA ARG A 129 -4.57 -20.73 11.13
C ARG A 129 -5.82 -19.85 11.01
N LYS A 130 -5.64 -18.53 10.86
CA LYS A 130 -6.75 -17.59 10.65
C LYS A 130 -7.48 -17.87 9.33
N GLN A 131 -6.74 -18.17 8.27
CA GLN A 131 -7.31 -18.52 6.97
C GLN A 131 -8.11 -19.83 7.05
N GLN A 132 -7.57 -20.89 7.66
CA GLN A 132 -8.28 -22.15 7.87
C GLN A 132 -9.55 -21.96 8.71
N GLN A 133 -9.51 -21.12 9.75
CA GLN A 133 -10.70 -20.78 10.54
C GLN A 133 -11.75 -20.07 9.66
N GLN A 134 -11.33 -19.12 8.84
CA GLN A 134 -12.22 -18.40 7.92
C GLN A 134 -12.81 -19.34 6.84
N GLU A 135 -12.00 -20.22 6.26
CA GLU A 135 -12.45 -21.19 5.26
C GLU A 135 -13.44 -22.20 5.86
N ASN A 136 -13.17 -22.70 7.06
CA ASN A 136 -14.10 -23.57 7.78
C ASN A 136 -15.43 -22.87 8.08
N LEU A 137 -15.38 -21.60 8.51
CA LEU A 137 -16.57 -20.78 8.73
C LEU A 137 -17.36 -20.58 7.42
N MET A 138 -16.67 -20.25 6.32
CA MET A 138 -17.30 -20.08 5.02
C MET A 138 -17.94 -21.39 4.52
N ARG A 139 -17.29 -22.53 4.74
CA ARG A 139 -17.83 -23.85 4.41
C ARG A 139 -19.08 -24.18 5.23
N GLN A 140 -19.12 -23.80 6.50
CA GLN A 140 -20.31 -23.95 7.35
C GLN A 140 -21.47 -23.07 6.86
N ILE A 141 -21.19 -21.82 6.46
CA ILE A 141 -22.18 -20.92 5.84
C ILE A 141 -22.72 -21.52 4.53
N GLU A 142 -21.87 -22.11 3.68
CA GLU A 142 -22.30 -22.76 2.44
C GLU A 142 -23.14 -24.02 2.70
N ASN A 143 -22.79 -24.80 3.71
CA ASN A 143 -23.62 -25.94 4.14
C ASN A 143 -25.01 -25.48 4.60
N PHE A 144 -25.10 -24.35 5.31
CA PHE A 144 -26.39 -23.75 5.68
C PHE A 144 -27.22 -23.37 4.45
N ILE A 145 -26.60 -22.66 3.49
CA ILE A 145 -27.26 -22.23 2.25
C ILE A 145 -27.82 -23.41 1.47
N ASN A 146 -27.06 -24.51 1.36
CA ASN A 146 -27.39 -25.62 0.47
C ASN A 146 -28.24 -26.72 1.13
N LYS A 147 -28.05 -26.98 2.44
CA LYS A 147 -28.65 -28.13 3.13
C LYS A 147 -29.65 -27.73 4.22
N GLY A 148 -29.75 -26.45 4.57
CA GLY A 148 -30.66 -25.95 5.60
C GLY A 148 -30.41 -26.51 7.01
N CYS A 149 -29.20 -26.99 7.30
CA CYS A 149 -28.81 -27.41 8.65
C CYS A 149 -28.77 -26.21 9.60
N ASN A 150 -28.84 -26.41 10.91
CA ASN A 150 -28.69 -25.33 11.89
C ASN A 150 -27.27 -24.76 11.84
N MET A 151 -27.14 -23.42 11.83
CA MET A 151 -25.85 -22.74 11.93
C MET A 151 -25.18 -23.02 13.28
N PRO A 152 -23.83 -22.98 13.35
CA PRO A 152 -23.12 -23.04 14.62
C PRO A 152 -23.62 -21.91 15.54
N PRO A 153 -23.82 -22.19 16.85
CA PRO A 153 -24.25 -21.18 17.82
C PRO A 153 -23.34 -19.95 17.87
N GLU A 154 -22.05 -20.13 17.57
CA GLU A 154 -21.01 -19.09 17.54
C GLU A 154 -21.24 -18.02 16.48
N VAL A 155 -21.91 -18.38 15.37
CA VAL A 155 -22.21 -17.45 14.26
C VAL A 155 -23.59 -16.84 14.42
N ASN A 156 -24.49 -17.49 15.17
CA ASN A 156 -25.85 -17.01 15.41
C ASN A 156 -25.95 -16.06 16.63
N VAL A 157 -24.84 -15.42 17.02
CA VAL A 157 -24.82 -14.49 18.14
C VAL A 157 -25.34 -13.14 17.65
N ALA A 158 -26.51 -12.74 18.14
CA ALA A 158 -27.02 -11.40 17.90
C ALA A 158 -26.06 -10.37 18.51
N SER A 159 -25.66 -9.38 17.73
CA SER A 159 -24.82 -8.28 18.21
C SER A 159 -25.70 -7.29 18.98
N MET A 160 -25.31 -6.97 20.21
CA MET A 160 -26.07 -6.10 21.11
C MET A 160 -25.20 -4.90 21.51
N THR A 161 -25.68 -3.68 21.26
CA THR A 161 -24.92 -2.45 21.57
C THR A 161 -24.87 -2.15 23.07
N ASN A 162 -25.97 -2.39 23.81
CA ASN A 162 -26.03 -2.16 25.25
C ASN A 162 -26.83 -3.29 25.93
N PRO A 163 -26.24 -4.47 26.18
CA PRO A 163 -27.00 -5.65 26.65
C PRO A 163 -27.83 -5.43 27.92
N ASP A 164 -27.33 -4.62 28.85
CA ASP A 164 -27.95 -4.42 30.17
C ASP A 164 -29.12 -3.41 30.18
N LYS A 165 -29.46 -2.83 29.04
CA LYS A 165 -30.44 -1.73 28.93
C LYS A 165 -31.71 -2.18 28.20
N PRO A 166 -32.86 -1.53 28.44
CA PRO A 166 -34.09 -1.85 27.70
C PRO A 166 -33.90 -1.65 26.19
N SER A 167 -34.61 -2.46 25.40
CA SER A 167 -34.56 -2.39 23.93
C SER A 167 -35.03 -1.03 23.42
N CYS A 168 -34.36 -0.54 22.38
CA CYS A 168 -34.75 0.71 21.74
C CYS A 168 -36.02 0.49 20.91
N PRO A 169 -37.14 1.16 21.23
CA PRO A 169 -38.41 0.95 20.53
C PRO A 169 -38.37 1.42 19.07
N PHE A 170 -37.48 2.36 18.72
CA PHE A 170 -37.29 2.77 17.33
C PHE A 170 -36.54 1.70 16.57
N PHE A 171 -35.39 1.25 17.09
CA PHE A 171 -34.58 0.21 16.45
C PHE A 171 -35.32 -1.11 16.29
N THR A 172 -36.05 -1.56 17.32
CA THR A 172 -36.84 -2.80 17.23
C THR A 172 -37.95 -2.73 16.17
N LYS A 173 -38.51 -1.54 15.92
CA LYS A 173 -39.59 -1.37 14.94
C LYS A 173 -39.08 -1.15 13.52
N THR A 174 -38.07 -0.31 13.35
CA THR A 174 -37.60 0.14 12.03
C THR A 174 -36.25 -0.44 11.63
N GLY A 175 -35.52 -1.09 12.55
CA GLY A 175 -34.13 -1.51 12.31
C GLY A 175 -33.11 -0.38 12.32
N ALA A 176 -33.53 0.86 12.55
CA ALA A 176 -32.66 2.03 12.49
C ALA A 176 -33.00 3.05 13.59
N CYS A 177 -31.97 3.65 14.16
CA CYS A 177 -32.11 4.64 15.22
C CYS A 177 -31.33 5.91 14.88
N ARG A 178 -31.92 7.08 15.17
CA ARG A 178 -31.26 8.38 15.02
C ARG A 178 -29.91 8.47 15.73
N PHE A 179 -29.75 7.76 16.84
CA PHE A 179 -28.53 7.80 17.65
C PHE A 179 -27.48 6.74 17.25
N GLY A 180 -27.81 5.82 16.34
CA GLY A 180 -26.91 4.73 15.93
C GLY A 180 -26.35 3.97 17.13
N ASP A 181 -25.05 3.68 17.13
CA ASP A 181 -24.40 2.94 18.22
C ASP A 181 -24.20 3.77 19.51
N ARG A 182 -24.38 5.10 19.44
CA ARG A 182 -24.36 5.98 20.62
C ARG A 182 -25.71 6.04 21.35
N CYS A 183 -26.68 5.21 20.96
CA CYS A 183 -27.96 5.18 21.64
C CYS A 183 -27.79 4.77 23.11
N SER A 184 -28.57 5.39 23.99
CA SER A 184 -28.62 5.00 25.39
C SER A 184 -29.36 3.69 25.62
N ARG A 185 -30.10 3.18 24.64
CA ARG A 185 -30.88 1.93 24.72
C ARG A 185 -30.18 0.81 23.96
N ASN A 186 -30.66 -0.42 24.18
CA ASN A 186 -30.09 -1.57 23.50
C ASN A 186 -30.58 -1.69 22.05
N HIS A 187 -29.66 -1.95 21.13
CA HIS A 187 -29.95 -2.34 19.74
C HIS A 187 -29.54 -3.79 19.56
N THR A 188 -30.50 -4.65 19.23
CA THR A 188 -30.26 -6.08 18.99
C THR A 188 -30.24 -6.33 17.49
N ARG A 189 -29.07 -6.59 16.92
CA ARG A 189 -28.89 -6.94 15.51
C ARG A 189 -28.83 -8.47 15.40
N PRO A 190 -29.82 -9.12 14.77
CA PRO A 190 -29.76 -10.58 14.57
C PRO A 190 -28.57 -10.94 13.69
N ALA A 191 -27.93 -12.08 13.95
CA ALA A 191 -26.90 -12.61 13.06
C ALA A 191 -27.49 -13.08 11.72
N ILE A 192 -28.67 -13.69 11.77
CA ILE A 192 -29.41 -14.15 10.60
C ILE A 192 -30.86 -13.73 10.76
N SER A 193 -31.40 -13.11 9.71
CA SER A 193 -32.80 -12.73 9.62
C SER A 193 -33.30 -12.91 8.20
N ARG A 194 -34.62 -12.98 8.05
CA ARG A 194 -35.30 -12.94 6.74
C ARG A 194 -35.28 -11.54 6.12
N VAL A 195 -35.12 -10.51 6.95
CA VAL A 195 -35.11 -9.10 6.51
C VAL A 195 -33.68 -8.58 6.46
N LEU A 196 -33.33 -8.03 5.30
CA LEU A 196 -32.10 -7.30 5.04
C LEU A 196 -32.40 -5.80 4.98
N LEU A 197 -31.50 -5.02 5.57
CA LEU A 197 -31.46 -3.56 5.48
C LEU A 197 -30.21 -3.16 4.71
N VAL A 198 -30.40 -2.36 3.67
CA VAL A 198 -29.33 -1.70 2.94
C VAL A 198 -29.43 -0.20 3.24
N PRO A 199 -28.65 0.33 4.21
CA PRO A 199 -28.74 1.73 4.60
C PRO A 199 -28.27 2.65 3.48
N ASN A 200 -29.01 3.75 3.25
CA ASN A 200 -28.67 4.80 2.27
C ASN A 200 -28.32 4.25 0.87
N PHE A 201 -29.04 3.22 0.42
CA PHE A 201 -28.84 2.59 -0.88
C PHE A 201 -29.45 3.43 -2.00
N TYR A 202 -30.66 3.94 -1.79
CA TYR A 202 -31.29 4.89 -2.69
C TYR A 202 -30.78 6.31 -2.36
N ASP A 203 -30.11 6.96 -3.29
CA ASP A 203 -29.71 8.36 -3.16
C ASP A 203 -30.36 9.18 -4.27
N HIS A 204 -30.93 10.31 -3.87
CA HIS A 204 -31.54 11.27 -4.78
C HIS A 204 -31.32 12.67 -4.21
N ILE A 205 -31.07 13.65 -5.08
CA ILE A 205 -30.81 15.05 -4.70
C ILE A 205 -31.95 15.59 -3.85
N GLY A 206 -33.20 15.33 -4.23
CA GLY A 206 -34.40 15.71 -3.47
C GLY A 206 -34.52 15.11 -2.06
N LEU A 207 -33.71 14.10 -1.69
CA LEU A 207 -33.65 13.53 -0.35
C LEU A 207 -32.45 14.04 0.47
N ARG A 208 -31.52 14.80 -0.13
CA ARG A 208 -30.35 15.33 0.58
C ARG A 208 -30.78 16.50 1.47
N GLN A 209 -30.40 16.45 2.75
CA GLN A 209 -30.38 17.64 3.59
C GLN A 209 -29.07 18.36 3.26
N MET A 210 -29.13 19.48 2.53
CA MET A 210 -27.96 20.34 2.37
C MET A 210 -27.79 21.22 3.61
N ASN A 211 -26.54 21.46 4.00
CA ASN A 211 -26.23 22.43 5.03
C ASN A 211 -26.57 23.84 4.51
N PRO A 212 -27.12 24.74 5.35
CA PRO A 212 -27.39 26.12 4.95
C PRO A 212 -26.16 26.89 4.45
N ASP A 213 -24.94 26.43 4.75
CA ASP A 213 -23.69 27.09 4.36
C ASP A 213 -23.23 26.75 2.92
N GLU A 214 -23.86 25.76 2.26
CA GLU A 214 -23.63 25.42 0.84
C GLU A 214 -24.66 26.14 -0.08
N LEU A 215 -25.11 27.33 0.33
CA LEU A 215 -26.18 28.10 -0.32
C LEU A 215 -25.79 28.74 -1.67
N GLU A 216 -24.53 28.61 -2.10
CA GLU A 216 -24.09 29.06 -3.43
C GLU A 216 -24.54 28.11 -4.56
N ALA A 217 -25.02 26.91 -4.26
CA ALA A 217 -25.61 25.96 -5.22
C ALA A 217 -27.15 25.96 -5.21
N ALA A 218 -27.77 27.09 -4.85
CA ALA A 218 -29.21 27.22 -4.60
C ALA A 218 -30.09 27.41 -5.86
N ASP A 219 -29.58 27.17 -7.07
CA ASP A 219 -30.41 27.11 -8.29
C ASP A 219 -30.98 25.69 -8.55
N ASP A 220 -30.31 24.63 -8.06
CA ASP A 220 -30.74 23.22 -8.28
C ASP A 220 -32.00 22.82 -7.49
N TRP A 221 -32.45 23.64 -6.52
CA TRP A 221 -33.59 23.31 -5.65
C TRP A 221 -34.94 23.83 -6.15
N LEU A 222 -34.96 24.70 -7.16
CA LEU A 222 -36.19 25.26 -7.74
C LEU A 222 -36.76 24.44 -8.89
N GLU A 223 -36.09 23.36 -9.33
CA GLU A 223 -36.47 22.61 -10.54
C GLU A 223 -37.18 21.26 -10.29
N TYR A 224 -37.12 20.68 -9.10
CA TYR A 224 -37.63 19.31 -8.90
C TYR A 224 -39.06 19.27 -8.36
N GLU A 225 -39.97 18.79 -9.20
CA GLU A 225 -41.33 18.41 -8.80
C GLU A 225 -41.31 17.00 -8.16
N ASP A 226 -42.19 16.74 -7.18
CA ASP A 226 -42.32 15.41 -6.53
C ASP A 226 -42.48 14.26 -7.54
N SER A 227 -42.95 14.55 -8.76
CA SER A 227 -43.09 13.65 -9.91
C SER A 227 -41.74 13.11 -10.43
N GLU A 228 -40.70 13.94 -10.51
CA GLU A 228 -39.37 13.53 -11.01
C GLU A 228 -38.65 12.61 -10.01
N THR A 229 -38.81 12.89 -8.71
CA THR A 229 -38.25 12.03 -7.66
C THR A 229 -38.82 10.61 -7.70
N TYR A 230 -40.08 10.47 -8.13
CA TYR A 230 -40.74 9.18 -8.29
C TYR A 230 -40.27 8.47 -9.57
N HIS A 231 -40.03 9.19 -10.67
CA HIS A 231 -39.45 8.59 -11.88
C HIS A 231 -38.05 8.00 -11.63
N HIS A 232 -37.18 8.73 -10.94
CA HIS A 232 -35.87 8.19 -10.57
C HIS A 232 -35.98 6.99 -9.61
N PHE A 233 -36.97 6.99 -8.72
CA PHE A 233 -37.29 5.82 -7.90
C PHE A 233 -37.73 4.62 -8.77
N LEU A 234 -38.51 4.83 -9.83
CA LEU A 234 -38.94 3.77 -10.73
C LEU A 234 -37.75 3.15 -11.47
N GLU A 235 -36.85 3.96 -12.01
CA GLU A 235 -35.62 3.48 -12.67
C GLU A 235 -34.77 2.65 -11.69
N PHE A 236 -34.56 3.16 -10.47
CA PHE A 236 -33.88 2.43 -9.41
C PHE A 236 -34.58 1.11 -9.07
N TYR A 237 -35.91 1.11 -8.99
CA TYR A 237 -36.70 -0.08 -8.69
C TYR A 237 -36.55 -1.15 -9.77
N GLU A 238 -36.57 -0.75 -11.04
CA GLU A 238 -36.43 -1.64 -12.19
C GLU A 238 -35.02 -2.21 -12.34
N ASP A 239 -33.98 -1.47 -11.94
CA ASP A 239 -32.60 -1.97 -11.95
C ASP A 239 -32.33 -2.91 -10.76
N VAL A 240 -32.79 -2.53 -9.57
CA VAL A 240 -32.45 -3.23 -8.33
C VAL A 240 -33.30 -4.49 -8.14
N LEU A 241 -34.64 -4.42 -8.26
CA LEU A 241 -35.51 -5.53 -7.90
C LEU A 241 -35.14 -6.86 -8.60
N PRO A 242 -34.89 -6.91 -9.92
CA PRO A 242 -34.57 -8.16 -10.61
C PRO A 242 -33.27 -8.81 -10.12
N GLU A 243 -32.29 -8.02 -9.69
CA GLU A 243 -31.03 -8.54 -9.13
C GLU A 243 -31.28 -9.29 -7.83
N TRP A 244 -32.15 -8.77 -6.95
CA TRP A 244 -32.50 -9.44 -5.70
C TRP A 244 -33.42 -10.65 -5.92
N GLU A 245 -34.36 -10.57 -6.87
CA GLU A 245 -35.24 -11.69 -7.23
C GLU A 245 -34.47 -12.88 -7.81
N ARG A 246 -33.32 -12.64 -8.47
CA ARG A 246 -32.44 -13.71 -8.96
C ARG A 246 -31.90 -14.60 -7.83
N VAL A 247 -31.75 -14.08 -6.62
CA VAL A 247 -31.19 -14.82 -5.48
C VAL A 247 -32.24 -15.68 -4.77
N GLY A 248 -33.48 -15.20 -4.72
CA GLY A 248 -34.56 -15.86 -3.99
C GLY A 248 -35.87 -15.10 -4.06
N ARG A 249 -36.92 -15.72 -3.51
CA ARG A 249 -38.27 -15.16 -3.55
C ARG A 249 -38.45 -14.08 -2.50
N ILE A 250 -38.74 -12.86 -2.97
CA ILE A 250 -38.95 -11.69 -2.13
C ILE A 250 -40.41 -11.68 -1.64
N SER A 251 -40.58 -11.53 -0.32
CA SER A 251 -41.88 -11.32 0.34
C SER A 251 -42.24 -9.84 0.36
N GLN A 252 -41.27 -8.97 0.70
CA GLN A 252 -41.45 -7.52 0.70
C GLN A 252 -40.22 -6.78 0.21
N PHE A 253 -40.45 -5.72 -0.55
CA PHE A 253 -39.41 -4.78 -0.97
C PHE A 253 -39.91 -3.37 -0.69
N LYS A 254 -39.20 -2.62 0.16
CA LYS A 254 -39.58 -1.27 0.60
C LYS A 254 -38.39 -0.32 0.50
N VAL A 255 -38.59 0.80 -0.17
CA VAL A 255 -37.58 1.86 -0.30
C VAL A 255 -38.06 3.09 0.47
N CYS A 256 -37.20 3.61 1.36
CA CYS A 256 -37.53 4.74 2.20
C CYS A 256 -37.20 6.09 1.55
N CYS A 257 -38.17 7.00 1.61
CA CYS A 257 -38.07 8.40 1.19
C CYS A 257 -37.96 9.37 2.39
N ASN A 258 -37.48 8.88 3.54
CA ASN A 258 -37.24 9.74 4.69
C ASN A 258 -36.13 10.77 4.40
N PHE A 259 -36.23 11.95 5.00
CA PHE A 259 -35.18 12.96 4.94
C PHE A 259 -34.12 12.76 6.03
N GLU A 260 -34.49 12.17 7.16
CA GLU A 260 -33.59 11.97 8.29
C GLU A 260 -32.44 11.00 7.93
N PRO A 261 -31.18 11.32 8.26
CA PRO A 261 -30.01 10.54 7.83
C PRO A 261 -30.03 9.05 8.19
N HIS A 262 -30.69 8.70 9.30
CA HIS A 262 -30.76 7.32 9.78
C HIS A 262 -31.78 6.44 9.03
N LEU A 263 -32.72 7.05 8.30
CA LEU A 263 -33.74 6.35 7.50
C LEU A 263 -33.67 6.66 6.01
N ARG A 264 -32.95 7.73 5.63
CA ARG A 264 -32.86 8.21 4.26
C ARG A 264 -32.30 7.15 3.34
N GLY A 265 -33.05 6.83 2.28
CA GLY A 265 -32.58 5.93 1.25
C GLY A 265 -32.43 4.48 1.69
N ASN A 266 -32.90 4.14 2.90
CA ASN A 266 -32.83 2.77 3.39
C ASN A 266 -33.74 1.88 2.55
N VAL A 267 -33.20 0.75 2.12
CA VAL A 267 -33.95 -0.26 1.38
C VAL A 267 -34.07 -1.49 2.27
N TYR A 268 -35.31 -1.93 2.48
CA TYR A 268 -35.60 -3.12 3.25
C TYR A 268 -36.12 -4.21 2.32
N ILE A 269 -35.55 -5.40 2.45
CA ILE A 269 -35.83 -6.55 1.60
C ILE A 269 -36.10 -7.74 2.51
N GLU A 270 -37.32 -8.25 2.47
CA GLU A 270 -37.72 -9.44 3.20
C GLU A 270 -37.82 -10.62 2.25
N PHE A 271 -37.09 -11.70 2.55
CA PHE A 271 -37.15 -12.95 1.81
C PHE A 271 -38.13 -13.95 2.42
N GLU A 272 -38.66 -14.84 1.59
CA GLU A 272 -39.47 -15.96 2.06
C GLU A 272 -38.65 -16.96 2.91
N SER A 273 -37.39 -17.18 2.55
CA SER A 273 -36.45 -18.03 3.30
C SER A 273 -35.31 -17.21 3.89
N ALA A 274 -34.91 -17.53 5.13
CA ALA A 274 -33.71 -16.94 5.74
C ALA A 274 -32.42 -17.36 5.00
N GLN A 275 -32.43 -18.50 4.31
CA GLN A 275 -31.29 -18.96 3.50
C GLN A 275 -31.06 -18.05 2.30
N ASP A 276 -32.15 -17.64 1.64
CA ASP A 276 -32.10 -16.72 0.49
C ASP A 276 -31.54 -15.36 0.92
N ALA A 277 -31.92 -14.88 2.11
CA ALA A 277 -31.37 -13.65 2.69
C ALA A 277 -29.86 -13.76 2.95
N VAL A 278 -29.36 -14.90 3.45
CA VAL A 278 -27.92 -15.12 3.65
C VAL A 278 -27.17 -15.22 2.31
N ARG A 279 -27.76 -15.86 1.29
CA ARG A 279 -27.20 -15.85 -0.08
C ARG A 279 -27.10 -14.44 -0.63
N ALA A 280 -28.16 -13.64 -0.46
CA ALA A 280 -28.19 -12.27 -0.93
C ALA A 280 -27.17 -11.39 -0.19
N TYR A 281 -27.05 -11.56 1.13
CA TYR A 281 -25.99 -10.92 1.92
C TYR A 281 -24.60 -11.25 1.37
N LYS A 282 -24.27 -12.54 1.15
CA LYS A 282 -22.96 -12.95 0.61
C LYS A 282 -22.70 -12.37 -0.79
N MET A 283 -23.74 -12.22 -1.61
CA MET A 283 -23.59 -11.75 -2.99
C MET A 283 -23.50 -10.23 -3.09
N PHE A 284 -24.28 -9.48 -2.30
CA PHE A 284 -24.40 -8.03 -2.45
C PHE A 284 -23.56 -7.23 -1.45
N HIS A 285 -23.23 -7.79 -0.29
CA HIS A 285 -22.42 -7.10 0.69
C HIS A 285 -21.03 -6.80 0.12
N GLY A 286 -20.66 -5.51 0.06
CA GLY A 286 -19.39 -5.04 -0.46
C GLY A 286 -19.32 -4.85 -1.99
N ARG A 287 -20.40 -5.11 -2.74
CA ARG A 287 -20.50 -4.71 -4.16
C ARG A 287 -20.67 -3.19 -4.28
N PHE A 288 -20.47 -2.66 -5.48
CA PHE A 288 -20.62 -1.23 -5.77
C PHE A 288 -21.86 -0.96 -6.64
N TYR A 289 -22.58 0.12 -6.34
CA TYR A 289 -23.68 0.65 -7.12
C TYR A 289 -23.59 2.18 -7.16
N GLY A 290 -23.60 2.78 -8.36
CA GLY A 290 -23.52 4.24 -8.51
C GLY A 290 -22.32 4.88 -7.80
N GLY A 291 -21.16 4.21 -7.76
CA GLY A 291 -19.94 4.68 -7.08
C GLY A 291 -19.95 4.52 -5.55
N LYS A 292 -20.99 3.93 -4.96
CA LYS A 292 -21.08 3.65 -3.52
C LYS A 292 -21.01 2.17 -3.23
N GLN A 293 -20.34 1.80 -2.14
CA GLN A 293 -20.31 0.44 -1.65
C GLN A 293 -21.63 0.09 -0.96
N ILE A 294 -22.21 -1.05 -1.32
CA ILE A 294 -23.44 -1.59 -0.73
C ILE A 294 -23.07 -2.25 0.59
N ASN A 295 -23.54 -1.66 1.70
CA ASN A 295 -23.51 -2.30 3.00
C ASN A 295 -24.85 -2.99 3.24
N VAL A 296 -24.84 -4.26 3.60
CA VAL A 296 -26.05 -5.03 3.91
C VAL A 296 -26.00 -5.41 5.37
N GLU A 297 -27.11 -5.25 6.08
CA GLU A 297 -27.25 -5.56 7.50
C GLU A 297 -28.48 -6.45 7.74
N PHE A 298 -28.38 -7.42 8.65
CA PHE A 298 -29.54 -8.20 9.08
C PHE A 298 -30.33 -7.44 10.15
N VAL A 299 -31.65 -7.39 9.97
CA VAL A 299 -32.57 -6.68 10.87
C VAL A 299 -33.78 -7.57 11.16
N THR A 300 -34.37 -7.43 12.35
CA THR A 300 -35.69 -8.01 12.64
C THR A 300 -36.75 -6.91 12.61
N ILE A 301 -37.84 -7.12 11.86
CA ILE A 301 -39.02 -6.25 11.88
C ILE A 301 -40.20 -7.11 12.29
N ASP A 302 -40.83 -6.79 13.42
CA ASP A 302 -41.96 -7.57 13.96
C ASP A 302 -43.24 -7.38 13.13
N SER A 303 -43.49 -6.15 12.68
CA SER A 303 -44.64 -5.80 11.84
C SER A 303 -44.36 -4.55 11.02
N TRP A 304 -44.55 -4.68 9.70
CA TRP A 304 -44.42 -3.58 8.75
C TRP A 304 -45.42 -2.45 9.02
N LYS A 305 -46.62 -2.77 9.50
CA LYS A 305 -47.63 -1.78 9.88
C LYS A 305 -47.19 -0.91 11.07
N ALA A 306 -46.37 -1.47 11.97
CA ALA A 306 -45.82 -0.72 13.10
C ALA A 306 -44.58 0.12 12.71
N ALA A 307 -43.89 -0.27 11.63
CA ALA A 307 -42.70 0.41 11.13
C ALA A 307 -43.04 1.57 10.18
N ILE A 308 -44.04 1.38 9.32
CA ILE A 308 -44.47 2.34 8.30
C ILE A 308 -45.34 3.44 8.92
N CYS A 309 -45.09 4.69 8.55
CA CYS A 309 -45.93 5.82 8.96
C CYS A 309 -47.28 5.76 8.23
N GLY A 310 -48.33 5.30 8.91
CA GLY A 310 -49.67 5.21 8.31
C GLY A 310 -50.30 6.55 7.87
N GLN A 311 -49.79 7.69 8.35
CA GLN A 311 -50.26 9.03 7.98
C GLN A 311 -49.51 9.60 6.76
N PHE A 312 -48.39 9.01 6.38
CA PHE A 312 -47.61 9.45 5.22
C PHE A 312 -48.34 9.19 3.90
N HIS A 313 -49.03 8.06 3.75
CA HIS A 313 -49.80 7.75 2.54
C HIS A 313 -50.95 8.74 2.25
N LYS A 314 -51.35 9.55 3.23
CA LYS A 314 -52.34 10.63 3.08
C LYS A 314 -51.69 12.00 2.87
N ASN A 315 -50.36 12.05 2.69
CA ASN A 315 -49.55 13.28 2.65
C ASN A 315 -49.74 14.19 3.86
N CYS A 316 -50.07 13.63 5.03
CA CYS A 316 -50.40 14.40 6.24
C CYS A 316 -49.61 13.92 7.46
N CYS A 317 -48.34 13.53 7.28
CA CYS A 317 -47.50 13.18 8.41
C CYS A 317 -47.20 14.45 9.24
N PRO A 318 -47.67 14.57 10.49
CA PRO A 318 -47.48 15.77 11.30
C PRO A 318 -46.02 16.01 11.69
N LYS A 319 -45.16 15.00 11.55
CA LYS A 319 -43.71 15.08 11.81
C LYS A 319 -42.90 15.51 10.58
N GLY A 320 -43.53 15.55 9.40
CA GLY A 320 -42.90 15.97 8.14
C GLY A 320 -41.54 15.31 7.90
N ARG A 321 -40.51 16.14 7.72
CA ARG A 321 -39.13 15.72 7.42
C ARG A 321 -38.41 15.03 8.60
N SER A 322 -38.89 15.21 9.83
CA SER A 322 -38.27 14.69 11.07
C SER A 322 -38.90 13.38 11.59
N CYS A 323 -39.63 12.67 10.73
CA CYS A 323 -40.32 11.46 11.13
C CYS A 323 -39.34 10.29 11.35
N ASN A 324 -39.47 9.62 12.51
CA ASN A 324 -38.67 8.44 12.87
C ASN A 324 -39.33 7.09 12.46
N PHE A 325 -40.42 7.15 11.70
CA PHE A 325 -41.09 5.99 11.11
C PHE A 325 -40.83 5.97 9.60
N LEU A 326 -40.94 4.79 8.99
CA LEU A 326 -40.62 4.62 7.57
C LEU A 326 -41.65 5.35 6.70
N HIS A 327 -41.18 6.32 5.93
CA HIS A 327 -41.90 6.87 4.79
C HIS A 327 -41.45 6.06 3.58
N VAL A 328 -42.35 5.32 2.94
CA VAL A 328 -42.01 4.41 1.86
C VAL A 328 -42.58 4.91 0.54
N PHE A 329 -41.81 4.78 -0.53
CA PHE A 329 -42.34 4.98 -1.87
C PHE A 329 -43.42 3.95 -2.18
N ARG A 330 -44.39 4.34 -3.01
CA ARG A 330 -45.41 3.43 -3.50
C ARG A 330 -44.78 2.55 -4.59
N ASN A 331 -44.67 1.25 -4.34
CA ASN A 331 -44.13 0.33 -5.35
C ASN A 331 -44.96 0.37 -6.63
N PRO A 332 -44.33 0.27 -7.82
CA PRO A 332 -45.04 0.20 -9.08
C PRO A 332 -46.01 -0.98 -9.08
N ARG A 333 -47.17 -0.79 -9.73
CA ARG A 333 -48.27 -1.79 -9.81
C ARG A 333 -48.80 -2.28 -8.45
N ASN A 334 -48.54 -1.56 -7.35
CA ASN A 334 -48.83 -2.00 -5.97
C ASN A 334 -48.22 -3.38 -5.65
N ALA A 335 -47.05 -3.69 -6.23
CA ALA A 335 -46.34 -4.92 -5.91
C ALA A 335 -46.07 -5.04 -4.40
N PHE A 336 -46.26 -6.24 -3.86
CA PHE A 336 -46.12 -6.57 -2.43
C PHE A 336 -47.14 -5.94 -1.47
N HIS A 337 -48.18 -5.26 -1.96
CA HIS A 337 -49.26 -4.67 -1.11
C HIS A 337 -50.07 -5.71 -0.34
N ALA A 338 -50.14 -6.95 -0.81
CA ALA A 338 -50.84 -8.03 -0.09
C ALA A 338 -50.13 -8.40 1.23
N ALA A 339 -48.80 -8.25 1.28
CA ALA A 339 -48.00 -8.54 2.47
C ALA A 339 -48.09 -7.42 3.53
N ASP A 340 -48.57 -6.23 3.16
CA ASP A 340 -48.86 -5.13 4.08
C ASP A 340 -50.15 -5.35 4.90
N ARG A 341 -50.99 -6.33 4.53
CA ARG A 341 -52.17 -6.73 5.29
C ARG A 341 -51.79 -7.85 6.25
N ASP A 342 -51.72 -7.55 7.54
CA ASP A 342 -51.41 -8.53 8.59
C ASP A 342 -52.30 -9.79 8.46
N GLN A 343 -51.70 -10.99 8.53
CA GLN A 343 -52.41 -12.29 8.47
C GLN A 343 -53.50 -12.47 9.56
N GLN A 344 -53.53 -11.62 10.60
CA GLN A 344 -54.52 -11.67 11.67
C GLN A 344 -55.92 -11.24 11.23
N ASP A 345 -56.06 -10.46 10.15
CA ASP A 345 -57.37 -10.04 9.66
C ASP A 345 -58.13 -11.23 9.01
N TRP A 346 -57.44 -12.22 8.45
CA TRP A 346 -58.10 -13.44 7.92
C TRP A 346 -58.78 -14.27 9.02
N ARG A 347 -58.15 -14.40 10.20
CA ARG A 347 -58.71 -15.18 11.32
C ARG A 347 -59.92 -14.48 11.97
N ARG A 348 -59.95 -13.14 11.99
CA ARG A 348 -61.14 -12.38 12.43
C ARG A 348 -62.26 -12.35 11.39
N SER A 349 -61.93 -12.31 10.10
CA SER A 349 -62.93 -12.35 9.04
C SER A 349 -63.64 -13.70 8.92
N GLN A 350 -62.98 -14.82 9.25
CA GLN A 350 -63.66 -16.14 9.29
C GLN A 350 -64.51 -16.35 10.55
N ALA A 351 -64.16 -15.75 11.70
CA ALA A 351 -64.95 -15.86 12.93
C ALA A 351 -66.24 -15.03 12.91
N ASN A 352 -66.30 -13.98 12.07
CA ASN A 352 -67.46 -13.08 12.00
C ASN A 352 -68.52 -13.49 10.95
N ASN A 353 -68.33 -14.64 10.30
CA ASN A 353 -69.22 -15.15 9.25
C ASN A 353 -70.23 -16.23 9.73
N GLN A 354 -70.37 -16.40 11.05
CA GLN A 354 -71.43 -17.21 11.64
C GLN A 354 -72.24 -16.39 12.64
N SER A 355 -73.23 -15.63 12.15
CA SER A 355 -74.50 -15.38 12.83
C SER A 355 -75.51 -14.75 11.84
N PRO A 356 -76.68 -15.38 11.59
CA PRO A 356 -77.68 -14.88 10.66
C PRO A 356 -78.70 -13.94 11.32
N CYS A 357 -79.09 -12.92 10.55
CA CYS A 357 -80.35 -12.17 10.53
C CYS A 357 -80.93 -11.59 11.85
N GLN A 358 -81.26 -10.29 11.82
CA GLN A 358 -82.66 -9.87 11.87
C GLN A 358 -82.83 -8.45 11.33
N ARG A 359 -83.68 -8.33 10.30
CA ARG A 359 -84.24 -7.08 9.79
C ARG A 359 -85.01 -6.37 10.91
N ARG A 360 -84.77 -5.07 11.11
CA ARG A 360 -85.84 -4.09 11.37
C ARG A 360 -85.48 -2.77 10.69
N GLY A 361 -86.29 -2.40 9.71
CA GLY A 361 -86.25 -1.07 9.14
C GLY A 361 -86.80 -0.03 10.12
N ARG A 362 -86.35 1.21 9.96
CA ARG A 362 -87.19 2.38 10.21
C ARG A 362 -86.66 3.59 9.47
N GLU A 363 -87.48 4.07 8.57
CA GLU A 363 -87.42 5.36 7.90
C GLU A 363 -87.47 6.52 8.91
N ARG A 364 -86.90 7.66 8.52
CA ARG A 364 -87.46 9.04 8.58
C ARG A 364 -86.32 10.02 8.30
N SER A 365 -86.32 10.78 7.21
CA SER A 365 -87.22 11.86 6.80
C SER A 365 -86.49 13.19 7.01
N TRP A 366 -86.30 13.87 5.88
CA TRP A 366 -85.79 15.23 5.77
C TRP A 366 -86.85 16.24 6.21
N SER A 367 -86.45 17.26 6.97
CA SER A 367 -87.16 18.53 7.01
C SER A 367 -86.29 19.67 7.57
N ALA A 368 -86.06 20.63 6.67
CA ALA A 368 -85.86 22.08 6.77
C ALA A 368 -85.56 22.80 8.11
N SER A 369 -84.65 23.77 8.01
CA SER A 369 -84.50 24.95 8.89
C SER A 369 -85.81 25.73 9.09
N PRO A 370 -85.91 26.54 10.16
CA PRO A 370 -85.80 27.99 9.92
C PRO A 370 -85.11 28.82 11.04
N GLU A 371 -84.81 30.04 10.62
CA GLU A 371 -84.31 31.24 11.29
C GLU A 371 -84.90 31.66 12.66
N ASN A 372 -83.99 32.19 13.50
CA ASN A 372 -84.03 33.50 14.19
C ASN A 372 -84.92 33.76 15.45
N ARG A 373 -84.39 34.67 16.28
CA ARG A 373 -84.90 35.34 17.51
C ARG A 373 -84.82 34.59 18.85
N ARG A 374 -83.86 34.99 19.70
CA ARG A 374 -83.99 36.10 20.66
C ARG A 374 -82.65 36.52 21.22
#